data_AF-A0AA47NBA1-F1
#
_entry.id   AF-A0AA47NBA1-F1
#
_cell.length_a   1.000
_cell.length_b   1.000
_cell.length_c   1.000
_cell.angle_alpha   90.00
_cell.angle_beta   90.00
_cell.angle_gamma   90.00
#
_symmetry.space_group_name_H-M   'P 1'
#
loop_
_entity.id
_entity.type
_entity.pdbx_description
1 polymer ?
#
loop_
_entity_poly.entity_id
_entity_poly.type
_entity_poly.pdbx_seq_one_letter_code
_entity_poly.pdbx_strand_id
1 'polypeptide(L)'
;MKWLGTESSEQAKRIRAVHIRNHAAGVNMVWQHLEECYGTPEVIEDALLKKIEHFPKLANKNNIRLRELSDILLKLECAKEDGALPGLSYLDTARGVRQIVEKLPYNLQERWISVGSKYKEDYRVSFPPFSVFSKFVQQQAKIKNDPSFTIFTSSSQASSEKPVKYSNKSSVTAQNRHTCRTFRCPIQFCFKH
;
A
#
# COMPACT_ATOMS: atom_id res chain seq x y z
N MET A 1 -8.71 12.26 -18.65
CA MET A 1 -8.35 10.86 -18.95
C MET A 1 -6.84 10.67 -18.85
N LYS A 2 -6.24 10.66 -17.65
CA LYS A 2 -4.77 10.55 -17.44
C LYS A 2 -4.34 9.20 -16.82
N TRP A 3 -5.29 8.29 -16.58
CA TRP A 3 -5.09 7.07 -15.78
C TRP A 3 -5.55 5.79 -16.50
N LEU A 4 -5.65 5.83 -17.82
CA LEU A 4 -5.88 4.66 -18.65
C LEU A 4 -4.56 4.28 -19.32
N GLY A 5 -4.30 2.99 -19.51
CA GLY A 5 -3.24 2.53 -20.42
C GLY A 5 -3.41 3.18 -21.79
N THR A 6 -2.32 3.29 -22.57
CA THR A 6 -2.34 3.96 -23.88
C THR A 6 -3.45 3.44 -24.79
N GLU A 7 -3.67 2.12 -24.79
CA GLU A 7 -4.73 1.48 -25.57
C GLU A 7 -6.14 1.82 -25.07
N SER A 8 -6.42 1.69 -23.77
CA SER A 8 -7.75 1.97 -23.21
C SER A 8 -8.12 3.46 -23.35
N SER A 9 -7.12 4.36 -23.31
CA SER A 9 -7.30 5.80 -23.53
C SER A 9 -7.67 6.12 -24.99
N GLU A 10 -7.00 5.49 -25.95
CA GLU A 10 -7.32 5.63 -27.38
C GLU A 10 -8.70 5.10 -27.71
N GLN A 11 -9.06 3.95 -27.13
CA GLN A 11 -10.36 3.35 -27.35
C GLN A 11 -11.51 4.21 -26.78
N ALA A 12 -11.37 4.74 -25.56
CA ALA A 12 -12.37 5.64 -24.98
C ALA A 12 -12.57 6.92 -25.83
N LYS A 13 -11.50 7.43 -26.47
CA LYS A 13 -11.60 8.55 -27.41
C LYS A 13 -12.39 8.17 -28.66
N ARG A 14 -12.17 6.98 -29.23
CA ARG A 14 -12.92 6.47 -30.39
C ARG A 14 -14.40 6.30 -30.07
N ILE A 15 -14.74 5.67 -28.95
CA ILE A 15 -16.14 5.46 -28.53
C ILE A 15 -16.84 6.81 -28.31
N ARG A 16 -16.17 7.77 -27.65
CA ARG A 16 -16.70 9.12 -27.46
C ARG A 16 -16.93 9.86 -28.78
N ALA A 17 -16.04 9.71 -29.76
CA ALA A 17 -16.15 10.37 -31.05
C ALA A 17 -17.37 9.89 -31.87
N VAL A 18 -17.80 8.63 -31.67
CA VAL A 18 -19.02 8.08 -32.30
C VAL A 18 -20.29 8.52 -31.56
N HIS A 19 -20.21 8.68 -30.25
CA HIS A 19 -21.35 9.01 -29.37
C HIS A 19 -21.46 10.52 -29.08
N ILE A 20 -21.59 11.34 -30.13
CA ILE A 20 -21.65 12.81 -30.03
C ILE A 20 -22.96 13.31 -29.40
N ARG A 21 -24.08 12.64 -29.69
CA ARG A 21 -25.43 13.06 -29.23
C ARG A 21 -25.96 12.29 -28.03
N ASN A 22 -25.42 11.09 -27.76
CA ASN A 22 -25.81 10.25 -26.63
C ASN A 22 -24.58 9.85 -25.82
N HIS A 23 -24.12 10.77 -24.97
CA HIS A 23 -22.95 10.55 -24.14
C HIS A 23 -23.14 9.41 -23.12
N ALA A 24 -24.36 9.17 -22.64
CA ALA A 24 -24.65 8.08 -21.70
C ALA A 24 -24.41 6.71 -22.33
N ALA A 25 -24.87 6.49 -23.56
CA ALA A 25 -24.58 5.27 -24.30
C ALA A 25 -23.08 5.08 -24.55
N GLY A 26 -22.36 6.15 -24.90
CA GLY A 26 -20.91 6.10 -25.09
C GLY A 26 -20.15 5.74 -23.80
N VAL A 27 -20.57 6.28 -22.65
CA VAL A 27 -19.98 5.93 -21.34
C VAL A 27 -20.26 4.48 -20.98
N ASN A 28 -21.49 4.01 -21.18
CA ASN A 28 -21.84 2.61 -20.91
C ASN A 28 -21.04 1.63 -21.77
N MET A 29 -20.85 1.94 -23.06
CA MET A 29 -19.99 1.14 -23.94
C MET A 29 -18.53 1.11 -23.49
N VAL A 30 -17.99 2.25 -23.01
CA VAL A 30 -16.64 2.29 -22.44
C VAL A 30 -16.56 1.39 -21.20
N TRP A 31 -17.55 1.45 -20.30
CA TRP A 31 -17.56 0.62 -19.10
C TRP A 31 -17.69 -0.86 -19.41
N GLN A 32 -18.59 -1.24 -20.31
CA GLN A 32 -18.77 -2.64 -20.70
C GLN A 32 -17.48 -3.21 -21.28
N HIS A 33 -16.82 -2.48 -22.18
CA HIS A 33 -15.56 -2.94 -22.74
C HIS A 33 -14.42 -3.02 -21.70
N LEU A 34 -14.38 -2.08 -20.76
CA LEU A 34 -13.41 -2.16 -19.66
C LEU A 34 -13.66 -3.39 -18.80
N GLU A 35 -14.92 -3.71 -18.51
CA GLU A 35 -15.31 -4.91 -17.77
C GLU A 35 -14.92 -6.19 -18.54
N GLU A 36 -15.19 -6.23 -19.84
CA GLU A 36 -14.84 -7.36 -20.72
C GLU A 36 -13.32 -7.63 -20.78
N CYS A 37 -12.50 -6.56 -20.82
CA CYS A 37 -11.05 -6.71 -20.95
C CYS A 37 -10.29 -6.77 -19.62
N TYR A 38 -10.81 -6.16 -18.56
CA TYR A 38 -10.09 -5.94 -17.31
C TYR A 38 -10.89 -6.28 -16.04
N GLY A 39 -12.17 -6.60 -16.16
CA GLY A 39 -13.08 -6.86 -15.04
C GLY A 39 -13.09 -8.30 -14.55
N THR A 40 -12.53 -9.25 -15.32
CA THR A 40 -12.51 -10.64 -14.88
C THR A 40 -11.64 -10.81 -13.62
N PRO A 41 -12.08 -11.62 -12.63
CA PRO A 41 -11.34 -11.82 -11.39
C PRO A 41 -9.88 -12.22 -11.63
N GLU A 42 -9.62 -13.06 -12.62
CA GLU A 42 -8.28 -13.55 -12.96
C GLU A 42 -7.35 -12.43 -13.41
N VAL A 43 -7.85 -11.47 -14.21
CA VAL A 43 -7.06 -10.32 -14.69
C VAL A 43 -6.76 -9.35 -13.55
N ILE A 44 -7.75 -9.10 -12.70
CA ILE A 44 -7.60 -8.21 -11.55
C ILE A 44 -6.62 -8.81 -10.54
N GLU A 45 -6.76 -10.10 -10.22
CA GLU A 45 -5.87 -10.84 -9.32
C GLU A 45 -4.43 -10.84 -9.82
N ASP A 46 -4.22 -11.18 -11.09
CA ASP A 46 -2.90 -11.17 -11.72
C ASP A 46 -2.25 -9.78 -11.65
N ALA A 47 -3.00 -8.72 -11.97
CA ALA A 47 -2.50 -7.35 -11.89
C ALA A 47 -2.10 -6.96 -10.46
N LEU A 48 -2.91 -7.34 -9.47
CA LEU A 48 -2.65 -7.08 -8.05
C LEU A 48 -1.43 -7.86 -7.54
N LEU A 49 -1.31 -9.15 -7.87
CA LEU A 49 -0.19 -10.00 -7.48
C LEU A 49 1.11 -9.58 -8.18
N LYS A 50 1.06 -9.23 -9.47
CA LYS A 50 2.20 -8.67 -10.20
C LYS A 50 2.71 -7.39 -9.55
N LYS A 51 1.82 -6.55 -9.01
CA LYS A 51 2.25 -5.33 -8.30
C LYS A 51 3.13 -5.63 -7.09
N ILE A 52 2.87 -6.73 -6.38
CA ILE A 52 3.72 -7.21 -5.29
C ILE A 52 5.02 -7.80 -5.84
N GLU A 53 4.92 -8.63 -6.87
CA GLU A 53 6.06 -9.34 -7.47
C GLU A 53 7.14 -8.35 -7.96
N HIS A 54 6.71 -7.32 -8.67
CA HIS A 54 7.57 -6.25 -9.19
C HIS A 54 8.00 -5.24 -8.12
N PHE A 55 7.45 -5.33 -6.89
CA PHE A 55 7.87 -4.46 -5.82
C PHE A 55 9.36 -4.72 -5.46
N PRO A 56 10.18 -3.67 -5.34
CA PRO A 56 11.61 -3.86 -5.09
C PRO A 56 11.87 -4.40 -3.69
N LYS A 57 12.97 -5.13 -3.53
CA LYS A 57 13.45 -5.53 -2.21
C LYS A 57 13.84 -4.29 -1.40
N LEU A 58 13.38 -4.23 -0.17
CA LEU A 58 13.57 -3.10 0.72
C LEU A 58 14.93 -3.16 1.42
N ALA A 59 15.63 -2.02 1.44
CA ALA A 59 16.79 -1.80 2.30
C ALA A 59 16.34 -1.32 3.70
N ASN A 60 17.16 -1.59 4.73
CA ASN A 60 16.85 -1.25 6.13
C ASN A 60 16.48 0.23 6.36
N LYS A 61 17.01 1.15 5.54
CA LYS A 61 16.82 2.60 5.71
C LYS A 61 15.60 3.15 4.95
N ASN A 62 14.95 2.34 4.11
CA ASN A 62 13.91 2.84 3.21
C ASN A 62 12.50 2.77 3.84
N ASN A 63 12.28 3.58 4.87
CA ASN A 63 11.03 3.57 5.63
C ASN A 63 9.83 4.02 4.78
N ILE A 64 10.03 4.93 3.82
CA ILE A 64 8.99 5.40 2.89
C ILE A 64 8.49 4.25 2.02
N ARG A 65 9.40 3.46 1.43
CA ARG A 65 8.99 2.29 0.63
C ARG A 65 8.33 1.20 1.47
N LEU A 66 8.68 1.07 2.75
CA LEU A 66 7.96 0.17 3.67
C LEU A 66 6.49 0.61 3.86
N ARG A 67 6.24 1.93 3.90
CA ARG A 67 4.88 2.48 3.92
C ARG A 67 4.14 2.20 2.60
N GLU A 68 4.78 2.40 1.45
CA GLU A 68 4.17 2.06 0.15
C GLU A 68 3.78 0.58 0.07
N LEU A 69 4.67 -0.32 0.53
CA LEU A 69 4.37 -1.75 0.58
C LEU A 69 3.17 -2.02 1.51
N SER A 70 3.17 -1.43 2.70
CA SER A 70 2.05 -1.53 3.64
C SER A 70 0.72 -1.10 3.01
N ASP A 71 0.70 -0.02 2.25
CA ASP A 71 -0.51 0.48 1.59
C ASP A 71 -0.99 -0.47 0.47
N ILE A 72 -0.07 -1.14 -0.22
CA ILE A 72 -0.40 -2.18 -1.21
C ILE A 72 -1.02 -3.40 -0.50
N LEU A 73 -0.43 -3.84 0.62
CA LEU A 73 -0.93 -4.99 1.38
C LEU A 73 -2.33 -4.74 1.97
N LEU A 74 -2.59 -3.52 2.45
CA LEU A 74 -3.93 -3.14 2.92
C LEU A 74 -4.96 -3.22 1.78
N LYS A 75 -4.62 -2.76 0.57
CA LYS A 75 -5.52 -2.84 -0.58
C LYS A 75 -5.83 -4.29 -0.98
N LEU A 76 -4.83 -5.17 -0.91
CA LEU A 76 -5.00 -6.60 -1.15
C LEU A 76 -5.87 -7.27 -0.09
N GLU A 77 -5.68 -6.91 1.18
CA GLU A 77 -6.50 -7.40 2.30
C GLU A 77 -7.96 -7.01 2.06
N CYS A 78 -8.25 -5.74 1.76
CA CYS A 78 -9.61 -5.30 1.44
C CYS A 78 -10.19 -6.03 0.22
N ALA A 79 -9.44 -6.10 -0.89
CA ALA A 79 -9.91 -6.76 -2.11
C ALA A 79 -10.18 -8.27 -1.91
N LYS A 80 -9.40 -8.92 -1.04
CA LYS A 80 -9.61 -10.31 -0.64
C LYS A 80 -10.84 -10.47 0.27
N GLU A 81 -11.07 -9.54 1.19
CA GLU A 81 -12.23 -9.53 2.10
C GLU A 81 -13.55 -9.26 1.36
N ASP A 82 -13.52 -8.49 0.27
CA ASP A 82 -14.68 -8.25 -0.60
C ASP A 82 -15.21 -9.54 -1.26
N GLY A 83 -14.39 -10.58 -1.36
CA GLY A 83 -14.80 -11.93 -1.79
C GLY A 83 -14.97 -12.13 -3.31
N ALA A 84 -14.87 -11.07 -4.11
CA ALA A 84 -14.97 -11.14 -5.57
C ALA A 84 -13.74 -11.76 -6.25
N LEU A 85 -12.61 -11.87 -5.54
CA LEU A 85 -11.32 -12.30 -6.05
C LEU A 85 -10.81 -13.56 -5.31
N PRO A 86 -11.33 -14.76 -5.65
CA PRO A 86 -11.04 -16.00 -4.93
C PRO A 86 -9.56 -16.40 -4.97
N GLY A 87 -8.80 -16.06 -6.01
CA GLY A 87 -7.39 -16.37 -6.12
C GLY A 87 -6.52 -15.63 -5.12
N LEU A 88 -7.01 -14.53 -4.51
CA LEU A 88 -6.31 -13.86 -3.41
C LEU A 88 -6.25 -14.71 -2.12
N SER A 89 -7.06 -15.77 -2.01
CA SER A 89 -6.95 -16.76 -0.92
C SER A 89 -5.56 -17.41 -0.84
N TYR A 90 -4.82 -17.43 -1.94
CA TYR A 90 -3.41 -17.85 -1.99
C TYR A 90 -2.52 -17.12 -0.97
N LEU A 91 -2.86 -15.86 -0.63
CA LEU A 91 -2.14 -15.05 0.34
C LEU A 91 -2.28 -15.55 1.79
N ASP A 92 -3.24 -16.43 2.10
CA ASP A 92 -3.35 -17.08 3.41
C ASP A 92 -2.42 -18.29 3.56
N THR A 93 -1.52 -18.51 2.58
CA THR A 93 -0.54 -19.61 2.62
C THR A 93 0.87 -19.11 2.89
N ALA A 94 1.70 -20.00 3.44
CA ALA A 94 3.12 -19.73 3.61
C ALA A 94 3.81 -19.33 2.29
N ARG A 95 3.43 -19.95 1.17
CA ARG A 95 3.97 -19.66 -0.16
C ARG A 95 3.57 -18.28 -0.66
N GLY A 96 2.30 -17.90 -0.46
CA GLY A 96 1.78 -16.57 -0.81
C GLY A 96 2.51 -15.47 -0.05
N VAL A 97 2.58 -15.58 1.28
CA VAL A 97 3.24 -14.58 2.14
C VAL A 97 4.75 -14.55 1.92
N ARG A 98 5.40 -15.68 1.65
CA ARG A 98 6.87 -15.76 1.47
C ARG A 98 7.38 -14.78 0.42
N GLN A 99 6.70 -14.66 -0.72
CA GLN A 99 7.09 -13.74 -1.80
C GLN A 99 7.16 -12.29 -1.34
N ILE A 100 6.37 -11.91 -0.35
CA ILE A 100 6.33 -10.57 0.23
C ILE A 100 7.39 -10.43 1.32
N VAL A 101 7.53 -11.45 2.16
CA VAL A 101 8.55 -11.48 3.24
C VAL A 101 9.95 -11.32 2.65
N GLU A 102 10.24 -11.96 1.52
CA GLU A 102 11.53 -11.84 0.84
C GLU A 102 11.85 -10.41 0.37
N LYS A 103 10.82 -9.56 0.19
CA LYS A 103 10.98 -8.12 -0.10
C LYS A 103 11.27 -7.29 1.15
N LEU A 104 10.98 -7.78 2.35
CA LEU A 104 11.22 -7.04 3.59
C LEU A 104 12.71 -7.03 3.95
N PRO A 105 13.18 -6.03 4.71
CA PRO A 105 14.52 -6.06 5.29
C PRO A 105 14.64 -7.18 6.33
N TYR A 106 15.84 -7.77 6.48
CA TYR A 106 16.07 -8.99 7.26
C TYR A 106 15.52 -8.93 8.70
N ASN A 107 15.71 -7.81 9.39
CA ASN A 107 15.21 -7.61 10.75
C ASN A 107 13.67 -7.69 10.85
N LEU A 108 12.94 -7.39 9.78
CA LEU A 108 11.48 -7.55 9.74
C LEU A 108 11.06 -8.97 9.37
N GLN A 109 11.88 -9.68 8.57
CA GLN A 109 11.67 -11.09 8.29
C GLN A 109 11.77 -11.92 9.57
N GLU A 110 12.81 -11.71 10.38
CA GLU A 110 12.98 -12.39 11.67
C GLU A 110 11.81 -12.09 12.63
N ARG A 111 11.41 -10.82 12.75
CA ARG A 111 10.25 -10.45 13.57
C ARG A 111 8.97 -11.10 13.08
N TRP A 112 8.77 -11.20 11.76
CA TRP A 112 7.62 -11.90 11.20
C TRP A 112 7.65 -13.39 11.55
N ILE A 113 8.81 -14.06 11.48
CA ILE A 113 8.94 -15.47 11.87
C ILE A 113 8.49 -15.68 13.32
N SER A 114 8.88 -14.80 14.24
CA SER A 114 8.46 -14.86 15.64
C SER A 114 6.95 -14.63 15.81
N VAL A 115 6.40 -13.60 15.16
CA VAL A 115 4.96 -13.29 15.21
C VAL A 115 4.13 -14.43 14.62
N GLY A 116 4.52 -14.93 13.45
CA GLY A 116 3.81 -16.00 12.76
C GLY A 116 3.90 -17.33 13.52
N SER A 117 5.05 -17.65 14.11
CA SER A 117 5.20 -18.84 14.96
C SER A 117 4.33 -18.78 16.19
N LYS A 118 4.33 -17.64 16.90
CA LYS A 118 3.46 -17.42 18.06
C LYS A 118 1.98 -17.54 17.70
N TYR A 119 1.55 -16.95 16.59
CA TYR A 119 0.15 -17.03 16.15
C TYR A 119 -0.29 -18.48 15.87
N LYS A 120 0.59 -19.30 15.26
CA LYS A 120 0.28 -20.73 15.04
C LYS A 120 0.08 -21.49 16.36
N GLU A 121 0.89 -21.18 17.38
CA GLU A 121 0.77 -21.79 18.70
C GLU A 121 -0.52 -21.36 19.41
N ASP A 122 -0.78 -20.04 19.46
CA ASP A 122 -1.91 -19.44 20.18
C ASP A 122 -3.26 -19.88 19.58
N TYR A 123 -3.37 -19.95 18.25
CA TYR A 123 -4.63 -20.21 17.55
C TYR A 123 -4.74 -21.64 16.97
N ARG A 124 -3.71 -22.49 17.15
CA ARG A 124 -3.67 -23.87 16.66
C ARG A 124 -3.95 -24.01 15.15
N VAL A 125 -3.42 -23.07 14.36
CA VAL A 125 -3.53 -23.08 12.89
C VAL A 125 -2.21 -23.46 12.23
N SER A 126 -2.28 -23.99 11.00
CA SER A 126 -1.08 -24.34 10.22
C SER A 126 -0.29 -23.12 9.74
N PHE A 127 -0.99 -22.01 9.48
CA PHE A 127 -0.39 -20.74 9.07
C PHE A 127 -1.29 -19.56 9.46
N PRO A 128 -0.72 -18.38 9.78
CA PRO A 128 -1.52 -17.19 10.08
C PRO A 128 -2.26 -16.67 8.83
N PRO A 129 -3.52 -16.21 8.96
CA PRO A 129 -4.21 -15.52 7.87
C PRO A 129 -3.45 -14.30 7.36
N PHE A 130 -3.64 -13.92 6.09
CA PHE A 130 -2.97 -12.79 5.46
C PHE A 130 -3.17 -11.47 6.20
N SER A 131 -4.34 -11.26 6.80
CA SER A 131 -4.66 -10.07 7.60
C SER A 131 -3.71 -9.88 8.79
N VAL A 132 -3.21 -10.96 9.38
CA VAL A 132 -2.20 -10.91 10.45
C VAL A 132 -0.88 -10.37 9.92
N PHE A 133 -0.46 -10.85 8.74
CA PHE A 133 0.76 -10.37 8.08
C PHE A 133 0.64 -8.91 7.62
N SER A 134 -0.48 -8.55 6.99
CA SER A 134 -0.79 -7.18 6.57
C SER A 134 -0.71 -6.22 7.77
N LYS A 135 -1.38 -6.55 8.88
CA LYS A 135 -1.34 -5.75 10.12
C LYS A 135 0.06 -5.63 10.70
N PHE A 136 0.85 -6.70 10.67
CA PHE A 136 2.26 -6.66 11.10
C PHE A 136 3.06 -5.62 10.28
N VAL A 137 2.99 -5.68 8.95
CA VAL A 137 3.73 -4.75 8.08
C VAL A 137 3.24 -3.31 8.28
N GLN A 138 1.93 -3.10 8.41
CA GLN A 138 1.33 -1.79 8.72
C GLN A 138 1.86 -1.21 10.03
N GLN A 139 1.96 -2.01 11.09
CA GLN A 139 2.53 -1.58 12.37
C GLN A 139 4.02 -1.22 12.23
N GLN A 140 4.81 -2.04 11.53
CA GLN A 140 6.22 -1.75 11.30
C GLN A 140 6.43 -0.48 10.49
N ALA A 141 5.61 -0.25 9.46
CA ALA A 141 5.63 0.97 8.67
C ALA A 141 5.25 2.20 9.51
N LYS A 142 4.24 2.11 10.36
CA LYS A 142 3.87 3.19 11.29
C LYS A 142 5.00 3.53 12.25
N ILE A 143 5.54 2.53 12.96
CA ILE A 143 6.63 2.70 13.93
C ILE A 143 7.87 3.34 13.28
N LYS A 144 8.29 2.84 12.12
CA LYS A 144 9.52 3.30 11.45
C LYS A 144 9.41 4.68 10.80
N ASN A 145 8.20 5.15 10.53
CA ASN A 145 7.95 6.45 9.92
C ASN A 145 7.29 7.43 10.91
N ASP A 146 7.30 7.14 12.21
CA ASP A 146 6.79 8.02 13.24
C ASP A 146 7.83 9.13 13.52
N PRO A 147 7.48 10.41 13.29
CA PRO A 147 8.41 11.53 13.52
C PRO A 147 8.83 11.66 14.99
N SER A 148 8.04 11.12 15.93
CA SER A 148 8.34 11.17 17.35
C SER A 148 9.56 10.32 17.73
N PHE A 149 9.93 9.35 16.88
CA PHE A 149 11.01 8.40 17.11
C PHE A 149 12.14 8.48 16.06
N THR A 150 12.27 9.60 15.34
CA THR A 150 13.40 9.87 14.42
C THR A 150 14.67 10.20 15.20
N ILE A 151 15.11 9.31 16.09
CA ILE A 151 16.23 9.56 17.00
C ILE A 151 17.55 9.03 16.42
N PHE A 152 17.52 8.19 15.36
CA PHE A 152 18.70 7.42 14.91
C PHE A 152 19.03 7.49 13.40
N THR A 153 18.36 8.32 12.61
CA THR A 153 18.57 8.35 11.14
C THR A 153 19.54 9.43 10.64
N SER A 154 20.07 10.30 11.50
CA SER A 154 20.86 11.47 11.10
C SER A 154 22.39 11.33 11.19
N SER A 155 22.98 10.17 11.49
CA SER A 155 24.45 10.06 11.64
C SER A 155 25.23 9.64 10.38
N SER A 156 24.72 9.84 9.16
CA SER A 156 25.50 9.55 7.94
C SER A 156 25.35 10.56 6.80
N GLN A 157 24.90 11.79 7.09
CA GLN A 157 25.09 12.93 6.18
C GLN A 157 26.02 13.95 6.84
N ALA A 158 27.28 13.56 7.04
CA ALA A 158 28.37 14.52 7.09
C ALA A 158 28.85 14.72 5.64
N SER A 159 28.05 15.40 4.82
CA SER A 159 28.56 16.04 3.62
C SER A 159 29.20 17.35 4.06
N SER A 160 30.51 17.42 3.87
CA SER A 160 31.39 18.58 3.92
C SER A 160 30.71 19.91 3.61
N GLU A 161 30.47 20.73 4.65
CA GLU A 161 30.27 22.17 4.53
C GLU A 161 31.28 22.88 5.43
N LYS A 162 32.02 23.80 4.82
CA LYS A 162 33.07 24.63 5.46
C LYS A 162 32.45 25.51 6.55
N PRO A 163 33.18 25.84 7.64
CA PRO A 163 32.61 26.59 8.75
C PRO A 163 32.49 28.08 8.38
N VAL A 164 31.26 28.60 8.36
CA VAL A 164 31.00 30.05 8.39
C VAL A 164 30.60 30.45 9.80
N LYS A 165 31.26 31.49 10.30
CA LYS A 165 31.25 31.98 11.68
C LYS A 165 29.91 32.59 12.12
N TYR A 166 29.55 32.24 13.36
CA TYR A 166 28.71 32.93 14.37
C TYR A 166 28.01 34.26 14.04
N SER A 167 26.73 34.36 14.44
CA SER A 167 26.25 35.39 15.39
C SER A 167 24.87 35.04 15.99
N ASN A 168 24.78 35.06 17.32
CA ASN A 168 23.57 34.90 18.14
C ASN A 168 22.78 36.21 18.26
N LYS A 169 21.43 36.16 18.24
CA LYS A 169 20.45 36.94 19.05
C LYS A 169 19.07 36.20 18.99
N SER A 170 18.55 35.63 20.09
CA SER A 170 17.50 36.20 21.00
C SER A 170 16.13 36.41 20.31
N SER A 171 14.92 36.05 20.77
CA SER A 171 14.34 35.51 22.02
C SER A 171 12.81 35.27 21.80
N VAL A 172 12.09 34.66 22.78
CA VAL A 172 10.62 34.76 23.08
C VAL A 172 9.67 33.94 22.19
N THR A 173 8.56 33.30 22.59
CA THR A 173 7.94 32.81 23.85
C THR A 173 6.76 31.90 23.44
N ALA A 174 6.47 30.93 24.32
CA ALA A 174 5.30 30.06 24.45
C ALA A 174 4.01 30.33 23.63
N GLN A 175 3.36 29.25 23.18
CA GLN A 175 1.98 28.97 23.60
C GLN A 175 1.52 27.53 23.33
N ASN A 176 0.92 26.98 24.39
CA ASN A 176 0.32 25.67 24.53
C ASN A 176 -1.06 25.65 23.85
N ARG A 177 -1.45 24.57 23.17
CA ARG A 177 -2.87 24.14 23.09
C ARG A 177 -3.03 22.74 22.51
N HIS A 178 -3.50 21.87 23.40
CA HIS A 178 -4.16 20.60 23.12
C HIS A 178 -5.36 20.81 22.18
N THR A 179 -5.50 19.95 21.18
CA THR A 179 -6.80 19.34 20.84
C THR A 179 -6.56 18.01 20.12
N CYS A 180 -7.01 16.94 20.76
CA CYS A 180 -7.21 15.63 20.19
C CYS A 180 -8.32 15.73 19.12
N ARG A 181 -8.05 15.29 17.89
CA ARG A 181 -9.11 15.01 16.91
C ARG A 181 -8.83 13.68 16.25
N THR A 182 -9.66 12.72 16.62
CA THR A 182 -9.89 11.44 15.96
C THR A 182 -10.19 11.68 14.48
N PHE A 183 -9.31 11.23 13.58
CA PHE A 183 -9.64 11.12 12.16
C PHE A 183 -10.11 9.69 11.86
N ARG A 184 -11.42 9.60 11.72
CA ARG A 184 -12.18 8.50 11.12
C ARG A 184 -11.70 8.36 9.65
N CYS A 185 -11.37 7.14 9.23
CA CYS A 185 -11.00 6.84 7.85
C CYS A 185 -12.26 6.96 6.96
N PRO A 186 -12.26 7.74 5.87
CA PRO A 186 -13.37 7.77 4.92
C PRO A 186 -13.00 6.94 3.69
N ILE A 187 -13.21 5.63 3.75
CA ILE A 187 -13.35 4.82 2.54
C ILE A 187 -14.56 3.92 2.75
N GLN A 188 -15.72 4.48 2.46
CA GLN A 188 -16.92 3.69 2.24
C GLN A 188 -17.60 4.26 1.00
N PHE A 189 -17.21 3.72 -0.15
CA PHE A 189 -18.06 3.72 -1.32
C PHE A 189 -18.22 2.27 -1.73
N CYS A 190 -19.31 1.68 -1.25
CA CYS A 190 -19.86 0.43 -1.73
C CYS A 190 -20.24 0.61 -3.21
N PHE A 191 -19.73 -0.28 -4.07
CA PHE A 191 -20.39 -0.57 -5.33
C PHE A 191 -21.72 -1.26 -5.02
N LYS A 192 -22.81 -0.56 -5.30
CA LYS A 192 -24.13 -1.14 -5.57
C LYS A 192 -24.55 -0.58 -6.93
N HIS A 193 -24.51 -1.41 -7.96
CA HIS A 193 -25.67 -1.73 -8.80
C HIS A 193 -25.34 -2.87 -9.75
#